data_AF-A0A554FXA3-F1
#
_entry.id   AF-A0A554FXA3-F1
#
_cell.length_a   1.000
_cell.length_b   1.000
_cell.length_c   1.000
_cell.angle_alpha   90.00
_cell.angle_beta   90.00
_cell.angle_gamma   90.00
#
_symmetry.space_group_name_H-M   'P 1'
#
loop_
_entity.id
_entity.type
_entity.pdbx_description
1 polymer ?
#
loop_
_entity_poly.entity_id
_entity_poly.type
_entity_poly.pdbx_seq_one_letter_code
_entity_poly.pdbx_strand_id
1 'polypeptide(L)'
;MPHSSVRGLRGLVPSLLRSLSLTSLALGGLIASAPAHAATKSEGPFQAPAATIIDVNIEDGALTARILWSEDASPEQGLRLVSLDGKDGAGESVDVKPQPGKESEVKLFGAVKDPWETGWSRKLVLQDAKGQAVSTRPYDLTLDCESEDKCGLVATMGTAASEGVVRLSEDLDDAIKILREKTGDAKFDLVGQVSEAFPELRGEVLVYAHQLALLKPTAGPCNCSWQMVKGRNPASGGYSLYGSAHLSSRSGWNGEGAKHWMTSYAQGKFLSSVHEISGSADGNSNLTLRLSCSQLLYTIDKWVTVFNPDGSMTTLHIVQPVYGTCTSPCQARFDHQGRITGRTYINGDNRPGNRAIAEETGRYSVDGVYQLNHTVTQGGSFDNIATRTVYGYGSTGRVESHGYTRAVGRWESATASVNNGHTLAIHATASCMADPYKEVATWDFGTTIDYTHYESLRQTIKSFFWQWYIPVNP
;
A
#
# COMPACT_ATOMS: atom_id res chain seq x y z
N MET A 1 56.87 -5.46 -2.15
CA MET A 1 57.19 -4.29 -1.31
C MET A 1 58.64 -3.89 -1.56
N PRO A 2 59.08 -2.64 -1.33
CA PRO A 2 58.34 -1.37 -1.14
C PRO A 2 58.77 -0.33 -2.25
N HIS A 3 58.46 0.97 -2.30
CA HIS A 3 57.92 1.97 -1.35
C HIS A 3 56.92 2.96 -2.01
N SER A 4 56.25 3.76 -1.18
CA SER A 4 55.09 4.63 -1.46
C SER A 4 55.38 6.15 -1.41
N SER A 5 54.54 6.94 -2.09
CA SER A 5 54.24 8.37 -1.78
C SER A 5 53.02 8.79 -2.62
N VAL A 6 51.78 8.94 -2.12
CA VAL A 6 51.22 9.90 -1.16
C VAL A 6 51.26 11.37 -1.62
N ARG A 7 50.23 11.77 -2.39
CA ARG A 7 49.59 13.11 -2.53
C ARG A 7 48.59 12.99 -3.70
N GLY A 8 47.28 13.23 -3.59
CA GLY A 8 46.46 13.77 -2.51
C GLY A 8 45.79 15.06 -2.96
N LEU A 9 44.51 14.99 -3.34
CA LEU A 9 43.69 16.08 -3.94
C LEU A 9 43.33 17.24 -2.99
N ARG A 10 44.21 17.56 -2.02
CA ARG A 10 44.04 18.62 -1.00
C ARG A 10 44.92 19.85 -1.25
N GLY A 11 45.24 20.13 -2.52
CA GLY A 11 46.15 21.21 -2.93
C GLY A 11 45.51 22.60 -3.13
N LEU A 12 44.18 22.70 -3.18
CA LEU A 12 43.46 23.93 -3.58
C LEU A 12 42.40 24.36 -2.56
N VAL A 13 42.81 24.61 -1.30
CA VAL A 13 42.01 25.35 -0.32
C VAL A 13 42.93 26.24 0.55
N PRO A 14 42.70 27.56 0.65
CA PRO A 14 43.47 28.45 1.53
C PRO A 14 43.40 28.05 3.01
N SER A 15 44.45 28.35 3.77
CA SER A 15 44.68 27.84 5.14
C SER A 15 43.68 28.32 6.20
N LEU A 16 42.89 29.38 5.93
CA LEU A 16 41.95 29.98 6.88
C LEU A 16 40.63 29.21 7.06
N LEU A 17 40.36 28.16 6.26
CA LEU A 17 39.14 27.33 6.36
C LEU A 17 39.34 25.99 7.10
N ARG A 18 40.50 25.75 7.73
CA ARG A 18 40.82 24.47 8.40
C ARG A 18 40.29 24.33 9.85
N SER A 19 39.56 25.31 10.37
CA SER A 19 39.03 25.32 11.75
C SER A 19 37.51 25.21 11.84
N LEU A 20 36.79 25.07 10.73
CA LEU A 20 35.35 24.77 10.74
C LEU A 20 35.13 23.25 10.70
N SER A 21 34.57 22.73 11.79
CA SER A 21 34.07 21.37 11.88
C SER A 21 33.00 21.09 10.82
N LEU A 22 32.99 19.87 10.28
CA LEU A 22 32.13 19.44 9.17
C LEU A 22 30.63 19.41 9.56
N THR A 23 29.97 20.56 9.47
CA THR A 23 28.49 20.69 9.46
C THR A 23 27.95 20.66 8.03
N SER A 24 28.21 19.56 7.32
CA SER A 24 27.71 19.33 5.95
C SER A 24 26.42 18.49 5.88
N LEU A 25 25.64 18.46 6.96
CA LEU A 25 24.33 17.81 7.08
C LEU A 25 23.31 18.78 7.72
N ALA A 26 22.93 19.83 6.98
CA ALA A 26 21.84 20.74 7.40
C ALA A 26 21.22 21.53 6.24
N LEU A 27 22.03 22.14 5.36
CA LEU A 27 21.52 23.17 4.42
C LEU A 27 20.87 22.64 3.12
N GLY A 28 20.99 21.36 2.80
CA GLY A 28 20.26 20.77 1.65
C GLY A 28 18.78 20.45 1.95
N GLY A 29 18.43 20.22 3.22
CA GLY A 29 17.09 19.80 3.64
C GLY A 29 16.07 20.93 3.86
N LEU A 30 16.50 22.19 3.75
CA LEU A 30 15.69 23.37 4.10
C LEU A 30 15.00 24.06 2.92
N ILE A 31 15.20 23.58 1.69
CA ILE A 31 14.61 24.16 0.47
C ILE A 31 13.61 23.21 -0.21
N ALA A 32 13.62 21.92 0.15
CA ALA A 32 12.60 20.92 -0.26
C ALA A 32 11.70 20.46 0.91
N SER A 33 11.82 21.07 2.09
CA SER A 33 10.79 20.96 3.13
C SER A 33 9.57 21.76 2.71
N ALA A 34 8.62 21.11 2.04
CA ALA A 34 7.24 21.60 2.01
C ALA A 34 6.85 21.92 3.47
N PRO A 35 6.38 23.14 3.77
CA PRO A 35 6.34 23.61 5.14
C PRO A 35 5.45 22.71 5.99
N ALA A 36 5.88 22.42 7.21
CA ALA A 36 5.07 21.77 8.25
C ALA A 36 3.90 22.65 8.74
N HIS A 37 3.43 23.55 7.88
CA HIS A 37 2.29 24.45 8.03
C HIS A 37 1.19 24.15 6.99
N ALA A 38 1.36 23.13 6.13
CA ALA A 38 0.22 22.52 5.41
C ALA A 38 -0.74 21.78 6.37
N ALA A 39 -0.30 21.54 7.61
CA ALA A 39 -1.19 21.31 8.76
C ALA A 39 -1.60 22.64 9.40
N THR A 40 -2.11 23.60 8.61
CA THR A 40 -2.93 24.68 9.15
C THR A 40 -4.08 24.03 9.90
N LYS A 41 -4.27 24.43 11.17
CA LYS A 41 -5.48 24.08 11.91
C LYS A 41 -6.68 24.47 11.06
N SER A 42 -7.47 23.49 10.62
CA SER A 42 -8.82 23.73 10.18
C SER A 42 -9.57 24.29 11.38
N GLU A 43 -9.85 25.59 11.40
CA GLU A 43 -10.77 26.20 12.36
C GLU A 43 -12.21 25.87 11.93
N GLY A 44 -12.55 24.59 12.08
CA GLY A 44 -13.84 24.00 11.78
C GLY A 44 -13.99 22.68 12.54
N PRO A 45 -15.23 22.26 12.86
CA PRO A 45 -15.46 20.97 13.48
C PRO A 45 -14.98 19.82 12.58
N PHE A 46 -14.61 18.72 13.23
CA PHE A 46 -14.15 17.47 12.63
C PHE A 46 -15.02 17.01 11.44
N GLN A 47 -14.38 16.66 10.32
CA GLN A 47 -15.00 15.95 9.20
C GLN A 47 -14.10 14.78 8.78
N ALA A 48 -14.56 13.56 9.06
CA ALA A 48 -13.96 12.32 8.60
C ALA A 48 -14.20 12.09 7.08
N PRO A 49 -13.56 11.09 6.43
CA PRO A 49 -13.80 10.81 5.01
C PRO A 49 -15.24 10.37 4.83
N ALA A 50 -16.00 11.04 3.96
CA ALA A 50 -17.42 10.72 3.73
C ALA A 50 -17.63 9.22 3.47
N ALA A 51 -16.71 8.59 2.72
CA ALA A 51 -16.60 7.13 2.61
C ALA A 51 -15.15 6.68 2.40
N THR A 52 -14.86 5.43 2.77
CA THR A 52 -13.63 4.70 2.44
C THR A 52 -13.98 3.33 1.88
N ILE A 53 -13.50 3.01 0.68
CA ILE A 53 -13.52 1.63 0.16
C ILE A 53 -12.49 0.82 0.96
N ILE A 54 -12.94 -0.24 1.64
CA ILE A 54 -12.17 -1.02 2.60
C ILE A 54 -11.83 -2.44 2.13
N ASP A 55 -12.58 -2.98 1.16
CA ASP A 55 -12.47 -4.36 0.71
C ASP A 55 -13.02 -4.51 -0.72
N VAL A 56 -12.49 -5.48 -1.47
CA VAL A 56 -12.95 -5.87 -2.81
C VAL A 56 -12.85 -7.38 -3.00
N ASN A 57 -13.88 -8.00 -3.56
CA ASN A 57 -13.91 -9.42 -3.89
C ASN A 57 -14.75 -9.66 -5.16
N ILE A 58 -14.74 -10.88 -5.72
CA ILE A 58 -15.67 -11.31 -6.75
C ILE A 58 -16.66 -12.30 -6.13
N GLU A 59 -17.93 -11.93 -6.06
CA GLU A 59 -18.99 -12.71 -5.43
C GLU A 59 -20.30 -12.60 -6.22
N ASP A 60 -21.09 -13.67 -6.27
CA ASP A 60 -22.38 -13.75 -6.99
C ASP A 60 -22.34 -13.23 -8.44
N GLY A 61 -21.18 -13.34 -9.09
CA GLY A 61 -20.96 -12.87 -10.46
C GLY A 61 -20.75 -11.36 -10.64
N ALA A 62 -20.45 -10.64 -9.56
CA ALA A 62 -20.13 -9.21 -9.57
C ALA A 62 -18.78 -8.92 -8.92
N LEU A 63 -18.21 -7.74 -9.22
CA LEU A 63 -17.21 -7.14 -8.34
C LEU A 63 -17.95 -6.57 -7.13
N THR A 64 -17.71 -7.14 -5.96
CA THR A 64 -18.25 -6.68 -4.68
C THR A 64 -17.24 -5.73 -4.03
N ALA A 65 -17.68 -4.52 -3.70
CA ALA A 65 -16.89 -3.53 -2.97
C ALA A 65 -17.57 -3.21 -1.63
N ARG A 66 -16.80 -3.23 -0.54
CA ARG A 66 -17.29 -2.79 0.78
C ARG A 66 -16.82 -1.37 1.07
N ILE A 67 -17.76 -0.52 1.47
CA ILE A 67 -17.53 0.89 1.77
C ILE A 67 -17.89 1.15 3.22
N LEU A 68 -16.95 1.67 4.00
CA LEU A 68 -17.18 2.22 5.33
C LEU A 68 -17.57 3.70 5.20
N TRP A 69 -18.74 4.09 5.72
CA TRP A 69 -19.22 5.46 5.74
C TRP A 69 -18.86 6.14 7.06
N SER A 70 -18.45 7.41 7.00
CA SER A 70 -18.30 8.22 8.22
C SER A 70 -19.66 8.47 8.88
N GLU A 71 -19.68 8.52 10.21
CA GLU A 71 -20.84 8.95 11.01
C GLU A 71 -20.96 10.48 11.03
N ASP A 72 -19.84 11.20 11.11
CA ASP A 72 -19.76 12.65 11.31
C ASP A 72 -19.77 13.49 10.01
N ALA A 73 -19.35 12.92 8.89
CA ALA A 73 -19.39 13.59 7.61
C ALA A 73 -20.68 13.24 6.87
N SER A 74 -21.58 14.22 6.68
CA SER A 74 -22.77 14.11 5.83
C SER A 74 -22.34 13.84 4.38
N PRO A 75 -22.49 12.61 3.85
CA PRO A 75 -22.00 12.30 2.51
C PRO A 75 -22.95 12.94 1.48
N GLU A 76 -22.41 13.52 0.40
CA GLU A 76 -23.24 14.18 -0.62
C GLU A 76 -24.28 13.21 -1.21
N GLN A 77 -25.43 13.72 -1.64
CA GLN A 77 -26.41 12.90 -2.37
C GLN A 77 -25.97 12.72 -3.83
N GLY A 78 -26.26 11.56 -4.42
CA GLY A 78 -25.87 11.26 -5.80
C GLY A 78 -24.44 10.78 -5.96
N LEU A 79 -23.90 10.05 -4.98
CA LEU A 79 -22.61 9.37 -5.14
C LEU A 79 -22.73 8.18 -6.10
N ARG A 80 -21.68 7.96 -6.88
CA ARG A 80 -21.59 6.84 -7.83
C ARG A 80 -20.27 6.12 -7.66
N LEU A 81 -20.30 4.81 -7.47
CA LEU A 81 -19.10 3.99 -7.49
C LEU A 81 -18.85 3.55 -8.94
N VAL A 82 -17.66 3.85 -9.45
CA VAL A 82 -17.26 3.58 -10.84
C VAL A 82 -16.05 2.64 -10.84
N SER A 83 -16.13 1.59 -11.65
CA SER A 83 -14.97 0.77 -11.99
C SER A 83 -14.26 1.35 -13.20
N LEU A 84 -12.98 1.65 -13.06
CA LEU A 84 -12.06 2.04 -14.15
C LEU A 84 -11.15 0.85 -14.47
N ASP A 85 -10.99 0.54 -15.75
CA ASP A 85 -10.06 -0.49 -16.20
C ASP A 85 -8.58 -0.04 -16.10
N GLY A 86 -7.65 -0.91 -16.51
CA GLY A 86 -6.21 -0.63 -16.45
C GLY A 86 -5.71 0.39 -17.48
N LYS A 87 -6.58 0.90 -18.34
CA LYS A 87 -6.35 2.00 -19.30
C LYS A 87 -7.13 3.26 -18.91
N ASP A 88 -7.65 3.31 -17.67
CA ASP A 88 -8.56 4.35 -17.16
C ASP A 88 -9.86 4.50 -17.99
N GLY A 89 -10.24 3.47 -18.74
CA GLY A 89 -11.52 3.36 -19.41
C GLY A 89 -12.64 3.19 -18.39
N ALA A 90 -13.71 3.98 -18.53
CA ALA A 90 -14.88 3.87 -17.67
C ALA A 90 -15.64 2.57 -17.95
N GLY A 91 -15.64 1.65 -16.98
CA GLY A 91 -16.45 0.45 -16.97
C GLY A 91 -17.76 0.66 -16.22
N GLU A 92 -18.24 -0.41 -15.60
CA GLU A 92 -19.54 -0.43 -14.92
C GLU A 92 -19.57 0.43 -13.66
N SER A 93 -20.76 0.92 -13.33
CA SER A 93 -20.94 1.88 -12.23
C SER A 93 -22.35 1.88 -11.66
N VAL A 94 -22.43 2.12 -10.35
CA VAL A 94 -23.66 1.98 -9.56
C VAL A 94 -23.82 3.21 -8.66
N ASP A 95 -25.04 3.75 -8.62
CA ASP A 95 -25.40 4.82 -7.68
C ASP A 95 -25.43 4.26 -6.26
N VAL A 96 -24.65 4.85 -5.35
CA VAL A 96 -24.51 4.37 -3.99
C VAL A 96 -25.21 5.30 -3.02
N LYS A 97 -26.05 4.71 -2.15
CA LYS A 97 -26.72 5.45 -1.08
C LYS A 97 -25.85 5.43 0.17
N PRO A 98 -25.41 6.59 0.68
CA PRO A 98 -24.61 6.65 1.90
C PRO A 98 -25.34 6.07 3.11
N GLN A 99 -24.61 5.39 4.00
CA GLN A 99 -25.15 4.85 5.24
C GLN A 99 -24.27 5.25 6.43
N PRO A 100 -24.40 6.49 6.96
CA PRO A 100 -23.50 7.02 7.99
C PRO A 100 -23.28 6.07 9.17
N GLY A 101 -22.01 5.91 9.57
CA GLY A 101 -21.59 5.02 10.66
C GLY A 101 -21.72 3.51 10.37
N LYS A 102 -21.97 3.11 9.12
CA LYS A 102 -22.12 1.70 8.71
C LYS A 102 -21.18 1.31 7.58
N GLU A 103 -21.05 0.01 7.39
CA GLU A 103 -20.53 -0.56 6.15
C GLU A 103 -21.68 -0.82 5.17
N SER A 104 -21.44 -0.59 3.87
CA SER A 104 -22.33 -1.02 2.78
C SER A 104 -21.57 -1.87 1.77
N GLU A 105 -22.20 -2.95 1.33
CA GLU A 105 -21.77 -3.76 0.20
C GLU A 105 -22.38 -3.24 -1.10
N VAL A 106 -21.57 -3.08 -2.15
CA VAL A 106 -21.99 -2.62 -3.47
C VAL A 106 -21.48 -3.60 -4.53
N LYS A 107 -22.40 -4.18 -5.31
CA LYS A 107 -22.10 -5.13 -6.39
C LYS A 107 -22.13 -4.43 -7.75
N LEU A 108 -21.00 -4.46 -8.46
CA LEU A 108 -20.86 -3.95 -9.83
C LEU A 108 -20.80 -5.15 -10.79
N PHE A 109 -21.95 -5.56 -11.30
CA PHE A 109 -22.05 -6.55 -12.37
C PHE A 109 -21.35 -6.03 -13.63
N GLY A 110 -20.60 -6.87 -14.35
CA GLY A 110 -19.87 -6.49 -15.56
C GLY A 110 -18.61 -5.63 -15.36
N ALA A 111 -18.30 -5.17 -14.14
CA ALA A 111 -17.13 -4.34 -13.85
C ALA A 111 -15.78 -5.05 -14.10
N VAL A 112 -15.79 -6.39 -14.13
CA VAL A 112 -14.64 -7.24 -14.44
C VAL A 112 -14.91 -7.98 -15.74
N LYS A 113 -14.62 -7.29 -16.85
CA LYS A 113 -14.67 -7.83 -18.21
C LYS A 113 -13.30 -7.76 -18.86
N ASP A 114 -12.87 -8.86 -19.47
CA ASP A 114 -11.68 -9.01 -20.31
C ASP A 114 -10.38 -8.34 -19.78
N PRO A 115 -9.92 -8.66 -18.54
CA PRO A 115 -8.73 -8.05 -17.92
C PRO A 115 -7.42 -8.31 -18.67
N TRP A 116 -7.33 -9.37 -19.47
CA TRP A 116 -6.21 -9.61 -20.38
C TRP A 116 -6.09 -8.55 -21.49
N GLU A 117 -7.19 -7.92 -21.93
CA GLU A 117 -7.17 -6.85 -22.94
C GLU A 117 -7.08 -5.45 -22.34
N THR A 118 -7.73 -5.25 -21.20
CA THR A 118 -7.97 -3.93 -20.58
C THR A 118 -7.08 -3.64 -19.38
N GLY A 119 -6.42 -4.66 -18.83
CA GLY A 119 -5.48 -4.55 -17.71
C GLY A 119 -5.91 -5.35 -16.47
N TRP A 120 -4.93 -6.05 -15.89
CA TRP A 120 -5.05 -6.84 -14.67
C TRP A 120 -5.08 -5.98 -13.39
N SER A 121 -4.67 -4.72 -13.45
CA SER A 121 -4.82 -3.77 -12.35
C SER A 121 -5.77 -2.67 -12.75
N ARG A 122 -6.65 -2.29 -11.83
CA ARG A 122 -7.84 -1.46 -12.07
C ARG A 122 -8.07 -0.52 -10.88
N LYS A 123 -9.05 0.38 -11.00
CA LYS A 123 -9.35 1.37 -9.95
C LYS A 123 -10.84 1.41 -9.68
N LEU A 124 -11.24 1.39 -8.42
CA LEU A 124 -12.56 1.84 -8.00
C LEU A 124 -12.48 3.33 -7.63
N VAL A 125 -13.40 4.12 -8.16
CA VAL A 125 -13.53 5.54 -7.86
C VAL A 125 -14.94 5.81 -7.36
N LEU A 126 -15.07 6.25 -6.11
CA LEU A 126 -16.30 6.81 -5.59
C LEU A 126 -16.34 8.29 -6.01
N GLN A 127 -17.33 8.65 -6.84
CA GLN A 127 -17.51 10.00 -7.38
C GLN A 127 -18.66 10.72 -6.68
N ASP A 128 -18.54 12.05 -6.55
CA ASP A 128 -19.64 12.94 -6.18
C ASP A 128 -20.58 13.23 -7.37
N ALA A 129 -21.67 13.97 -7.13
CA ALA A 129 -22.63 14.36 -8.16
C ALA A 129 -22.04 15.28 -9.27
N LYS A 130 -20.79 15.75 -9.10
CA LYS A 130 -20.04 16.57 -10.07
C LYS A 130 -18.98 15.73 -10.82
N GLY A 131 -18.87 14.43 -10.54
CA GLY A 131 -17.87 13.52 -11.10
C GLY A 131 -16.49 13.61 -10.43
N GLN A 132 -16.36 14.30 -9.30
CA GLN A 132 -15.09 14.44 -8.57
C GLN A 132 -14.85 13.21 -7.68
N ALA A 133 -13.60 12.71 -7.66
CA ALA A 133 -13.24 11.53 -6.88
C ALA A 133 -13.18 11.82 -5.38
N VAL A 134 -14.19 11.33 -4.63
CA VAL A 134 -14.28 11.34 -3.17
C VAL A 134 -13.32 10.31 -2.56
N SER A 135 -13.21 9.14 -3.19
CA SER A 135 -12.27 8.08 -2.81
C SER A 135 -11.78 7.36 -4.06
N THR A 136 -10.50 7.00 -4.10
CA THR A 136 -9.93 6.14 -5.14
C THR A 136 -9.19 4.99 -4.48
N ARG A 137 -9.42 3.76 -4.95
CA ARG A 137 -8.68 2.56 -4.53
C ARG A 137 -8.29 1.72 -5.73
N PRO A 138 -7.00 1.43 -5.93
CA PRO A 138 -6.59 0.40 -6.89
C PRO A 138 -7.04 -0.97 -6.40
N TYR A 139 -7.32 -1.87 -7.34
CA TYR A 139 -7.52 -3.30 -7.10
C TYR A 139 -6.81 -4.10 -8.19
N ASP A 140 -6.30 -5.28 -7.82
CA ASP A 140 -5.64 -6.19 -8.74
C ASP A 140 -6.51 -7.42 -8.95
N LEU A 141 -6.65 -7.82 -10.21
CA LEU A 141 -7.29 -9.05 -10.65
C LEU A 141 -6.21 -10.09 -10.88
N THR A 142 -6.47 -11.30 -10.40
CA THR A 142 -5.68 -12.48 -10.74
C THR A 142 -6.60 -13.66 -11.09
N LEU A 143 -6.00 -14.76 -11.48
CA LEU A 143 -6.70 -16.04 -11.68
C LEU A 143 -6.52 -16.92 -10.44
N ASP A 144 -7.54 -17.71 -10.12
CA ASP A 144 -7.47 -18.86 -9.22
C ASP A 144 -7.81 -20.11 -10.03
N CYS A 145 -7.00 -21.18 -9.97
CA CYS A 145 -7.01 -22.26 -10.97
C CYS A 145 -7.20 -23.65 -10.36
N GLU A 146 -8.44 -24.15 -10.41
CA GLU A 146 -8.82 -25.51 -10.00
C GLU A 146 -8.01 -26.62 -10.72
N SER A 147 -7.64 -26.40 -11.98
CA SER A 147 -6.85 -27.33 -12.79
C SER A 147 -5.75 -26.61 -13.58
N GLU A 148 -5.05 -27.32 -14.46
CA GLU A 148 -4.06 -26.70 -15.35
C GLU A 148 -4.66 -25.79 -16.42
N ASP A 149 -5.94 -25.98 -16.75
CA ASP A 149 -6.63 -25.43 -17.91
C ASP A 149 -7.92 -24.67 -17.56
N LYS A 150 -8.30 -24.62 -16.27
CA LYS A 150 -9.51 -23.97 -15.77
C LYS A 150 -9.21 -23.05 -14.61
N CYS A 151 -9.64 -21.81 -14.73
CA CYS A 151 -9.47 -20.79 -13.70
C CYS A 151 -10.69 -19.89 -13.56
N GLY A 152 -10.98 -19.42 -12.35
CA GLY A 152 -11.87 -18.29 -12.09
C GLY A 152 -11.09 -16.97 -11.98
N LEU A 153 -11.80 -15.85 -12.09
CA LEU A 153 -11.26 -14.54 -11.76
C LEU A 153 -11.46 -14.23 -10.27
N VAL A 154 -10.44 -13.70 -9.62
CA VAL A 154 -10.49 -13.20 -8.24
C VAL A 154 -9.96 -11.76 -8.19
N ALA A 155 -10.46 -10.96 -7.24
CA ALA A 155 -10.05 -9.58 -7.03
C ALA A 155 -9.46 -9.39 -5.63
N THR A 156 -8.41 -8.58 -5.51
CA THR A 156 -7.80 -8.19 -4.23
C THR A 156 -7.51 -6.69 -4.20
N MET A 157 -7.43 -6.11 -3.01
CA MET A 157 -7.04 -4.71 -2.83
C MET A 157 -5.64 -4.46 -3.41
N GLY A 158 -5.51 -3.41 -4.22
CA GLY A 158 -4.36 -3.23 -5.10
C GLY A 158 -3.30 -2.29 -4.55
N THR A 159 -2.23 -2.13 -5.33
CA THR A 159 -1.27 -1.03 -5.18
C THR A 159 -1.16 -0.28 -6.52
N ALA A 160 -1.06 1.05 -6.44
CA ALA A 160 -1.04 1.88 -7.63
C ALA A 160 0.38 1.99 -8.20
N ALA A 161 0.49 1.88 -9.52
CA ALA A 161 1.75 2.00 -10.24
C ALA A 161 1.53 2.57 -11.65
N SER A 162 2.60 3.10 -12.25
CA SER A 162 2.64 3.51 -13.65
C SER A 162 2.27 2.39 -14.61
N GLU A 163 1.81 2.77 -15.81
CA GLU A 163 1.73 1.85 -16.95
C GLU A 163 3.11 1.21 -17.21
N GLY A 164 3.12 -0.06 -17.64
CA GLY A 164 4.34 -0.82 -17.90
C GLY A 164 4.97 -1.49 -16.66
N VAL A 165 4.49 -1.20 -15.44
CA VAL A 165 4.93 -1.92 -14.23
C VAL A 165 4.15 -3.23 -14.06
N VAL A 166 4.86 -4.35 -14.13
CA VAL A 166 4.32 -5.69 -13.91
C VAL A 166 4.13 -5.95 -12.42
N ARG A 167 3.03 -6.60 -12.05
CA ARG A 167 2.67 -6.87 -10.65
C ARG A 167 2.87 -8.34 -10.28
N LEU A 168 3.40 -8.57 -9.08
CA LEU A 168 3.50 -9.88 -8.42
C LEU A 168 3.03 -9.75 -6.96
N SER A 169 2.55 -10.85 -6.38
CA SER A 169 2.42 -11.04 -4.94
C SER A 169 3.79 -11.35 -4.30
N GLU A 170 3.88 -11.22 -2.97
CA GLU A 170 5.04 -11.65 -2.20
C GLU A 170 5.25 -13.17 -2.32
N ASP A 171 4.18 -13.97 -2.24
CA ASP A 171 4.21 -15.44 -2.36
C ASP A 171 4.73 -15.92 -3.73
N LEU A 172 4.29 -15.29 -4.83
CA LEU A 172 4.78 -15.61 -6.17
C LEU A 172 6.25 -15.20 -6.36
N ASP A 173 6.68 -14.08 -5.76
CA ASP A 173 8.08 -13.66 -5.87
C ASP A 173 9.02 -14.63 -5.14
N ASP A 174 8.66 -15.03 -3.92
CA ASP A 174 9.42 -16.01 -3.13
C ASP A 174 9.43 -17.39 -3.81
N ALA A 175 8.29 -17.85 -4.37
CA ALA A 175 8.22 -19.09 -5.14
C ALA A 175 9.17 -19.07 -6.36
N ILE A 176 9.16 -17.99 -7.15
CA ILE A 176 10.06 -17.82 -8.30
C ILE A 176 11.53 -17.83 -7.85
N LYS A 177 11.85 -17.15 -6.74
CA LYS A 177 13.21 -17.07 -6.21
C LYS A 177 13.72 -18.44 -5.76
N ILE A 178 12.94 -19.17 -4.96
CA ILE A 178 13.25 -20.54 -4.50
C ILE A 178 13.51 -21.48 -5.69
N LEU A 179 12.68 -21.40 -6.74
CA LEU A 179 12.83 -22.26 -7.91
C LEU A 179 14.05 -21.89 -8.76
N ARG A 180 14.38 -20.60 -8.89
CA ARG A 180 15.62 -20.16 -9.57
C ARG A 180 16.87 -20.62 -8.84
N GLU A 181 16.92 -20.49 -7.52
CA GLU A 181 18.02 -20.98 -6.68
C GLU A 181 18.21 -22.51 -6.79
N LYS A 182 17.11 -23.27 -7.01
CA LYS A 182 17.11 -24.73 -7.13
C LYS A 182 17.43 -25.25 -8.54
N THR A 183 16.79 -24.70 -9.57
CA THR A 183 16.94 -25.15 -10.97
C THR A 183 18.21 -24.58 -11.63
N GLY A 184 18.70 -23.45 -11.12
CA GLY A 184 19.83 -22.73 -11.68
C GLY A 184 19.47 -21.86 -12.89
N ASP A 185 20.43 -21.04 -13.27
CA ASP A 185 20.23 -19.82 -14.06
C ASP A 185 20.20 -20.02 -15.60
N ALA A 186 20.34 -21.25 -16.08
CA ALA A 186 20.49 -21.53 -17.51
C ALA A 186 19.16 -21.59 -18.28
N LYS A 187 18.10 -22.10 -17.65
CA LYS A 187 16.77 -22.27 -18.27
C LYS A 187 15.68 -22.38 -17.21
N PHE A 188 14.81 -21.38 -17.16
CA PHE A 188 13.71 -21.27 -16.23
C PHE A 188 12.38 -21.21 -16.99
N ASP A 189 11.61 -22.30 -16.92
CA ASP A 189 10.22 -22.32 -17.37
C ASP A 189 9.37 -21.75 -16.24
N LEU A 190 9.00 -20.47 -16.38
CA LEU A 190 8.34 -19.69 -15.35
C LEU A 190 7.01 -20.32 -14.93
N VAL A 191 6.16 -20.67 -15.90
CA VAL A 191 4.82 -21.17 -15.59
C VAL A 191 4.87 -22.65 -15.23
N GLY A 192 5.64 -23.47 -15.96
CA GLY A 192 5.75 -24.90 -15.69
C GLY A 192 6.27 -25.18 -14.28
N GLN A 193 7.41 -24.59 -13.90
CA GLN A 193 8.04 -24.89 -12.61
C GLN A 193 7.25 -24.35 -11.42
N VAL A 194 6.63 -23.16 -11.52
CA VAL A 194 5.76 -22.65 -10.45
C VAL A 194 4.49 -23.47 -10.35
N SER A 195 3.83 -23.82 -11.46
CA SER A 195 2.57 -24.59 -11.44
C SER A 195 2.72 -26.03 -10.94
N GLU A 196 3.93 -26.59 -11.04
CA GLU A 196 4.29 -27.93 -10.53
C GLU A 196 4.66 -27.88 -9.03
N ALA A 197 5.46 -26.90 -8.61
CA ALA A 197 5.97 -26.82 -7.23
C ALA A 197 5.03 -26.09 -6.25
N PHE A 198 4.24 -25.13 -6.74
CA PHE A 198 3.29 -24.31 -5.99
C PHE A 198 1.95 -24.25 -6.74
N PRO A 199 1.17 -25.35 -6.77
CA PRO A 199 -0.09 -25.45 -7.52
C PRO A 199 -1.09 -24.32 -7.25
N GLU A 200 -1.11 -23.79 -6.02
CA GLU A 200 -1.93 -22.68 -5.56
C GLU A 200 -1.59 -21.34 -6.23
N LEU A 201 -0.33 -21.13 -6.64
CA LEU A 201 0.14 -19.92 -7.33
C LEU A 201 -0.01 -20.00 -8.86
N ARG A 202 -0.63 -21.08 -9.38
CA ARG A 202 -0.80 -21.32 -10.83
C ARG A 202 -1.48 -20.16 -11.55
N GLY A 203 -2.55 -19.62 -11.00
CA GLY A 203 -3.27 -18.52 -11.63
C GLY A 203 -2.49 -17.22 -11.62
N GLU A 204 -1.81 -16.91 -10.52
CA GLU A 204 -0.94 -15.73 -10.41
C GLU A 204 0.23 -15.78 -11.39
N VAL A 205 0.90 -16.93 -11.53
CA VAL A 205 2.02 -17.06 -12.48
C VAL A 205 1.56 -16.98 -13.94
N LEU A 206 0.35 -17.44 -14.26
CA LEU A 206 -0.26 -17.26 -15.60
C LEU A 206 -0.52 -15.78 -15.90
N VAL A 207 -1.05 -15.03 -14.92
CA VAL A 207 -1.28 -13.57 -15.04
C VAL A 207 0.03 -12.79 -15.13
N TYR A 208 1.04 -13.17 -14.35
CA TYR A 208 2.39 -12.60 -14.41
C TYR A 208 3.08 -12.87 -15.75
N ALA A 209 3.02 -14.10 -16.26
CA ALA A 209 3.53 -14.44 -17.59
C ALA A 209 2.83 -13.66 -18.71
N HIS A 210 1.50 -13.51 -18.64
CA HIS A 210 0.74 -12.70 -19.58
C HIS A 210 1.14 -11.22 -19.53
N GLN A 211 1.30 -10.62 -18.34
CA GLN A 211 1.79 -9.24 -18.21
C GLN A 211 3.18 -9.06 -18.84
N LEU A 212 4.11 -10.00 -18.63
CA LEU A 212 5.44 -9.96 -19.25
C LEU A 212 5.38 -10.07 -20.78
N ALA A 213 4.50 -10.90 -21.33
CA ALA A 213 4.35 -11.07 -22.79
C ALA A 213 3.80 -9.82 -23.49
N LEU A 214 3.02 -8.97 -22.79
CA LEU A 214 2.56 -7.68 -23.31
C LEU A 214 3.67 -6.62 -23.36
N LEU A 215 4.71 -6.74 -22.52
CA LEU A 215 5.87 -5.86 -22.59
C LEU A 215 6.72 -6.22 -23.81
N LYS A 216 6.68 -5.36 -24.83
CA LYS A 216 7.53 -5.51 -26.02
C LYS A 216 9.00 -5.61 -25.61
N PRO A 217 9.77 -6.57 -26.16
CA PRO A 217 11.17 -6.74 -25.81
C PRO A 217 11.97 -5.46 -26.07
N THR A 218 12.66 -4.96 -25.05
CA THR A 218 13.63 -3.86 -25.16
C THR A 218 14.77 -4.29 -26.09
N ALA A 219 15.21 -3.43 -27.01
CA ALA A 219 16.19 -3.82 -28.01
C ALA A 219 17.57 -4.13 -27.38
N GLY A 220 17.89 -5.41 -27.25
CA GLY A 220 19.12 -5.91 -26.65
C GLY A 220 19.07 -7.43 -26.41
N PRO A 221 20.15 -8.03 -25.86
CA PRO A 221 20.15 -9.46 -25.49
C PRO A 221 19.31 -9.75 -24.24
N CYS A 222 19.05 -8.73 -23.42
CA CYS A 222 18.21 -8.82 -22.21
C CYS A 222 16.92 -8.03 -22.42
N ASN A 223 15.80 -8.63 -22.04
CA ASN A 223 14.53 -7.95 -21.83
C ASN A 223 14.48 -7.52 -20.36
N CYS A 224 14.42 -6.22 -20.11
CA CYS A 224 14.24 -5.66 -18.77
C CYS A 224 12.78 -5.22 -18.59
N SER A 225 12.22 -5.50 -17.41
CA SER A 225 10.85 -5.13 -17.03
C SER A 225 10.85 -4.51 -15.64
N TRP A 226 10.05 -3.46 -15.45
CA TRP A 226 9.76 -2.96 -14.12
C TRP A 226 8.78 -3.90 -13.42
N GLN A 227 9.13 -4.31 -12.21
CA GLN A 227 8.35 -5.24 -11.42
C GLN A 227 8.08 -4.64 -10.05
N MET A 228 6.80 -4.58 -9.69
CA MET A 228 6.35 -4.26 -8.35
C MET A 228 5.95 -5.55 -7.63
N VAL A 229 6.49 -5.73 -6.44
CA VAL A 229 6.00 -6.71 -5.47
C VAL A 229 5.34 -5.91 -4.35
N LYS A 230 4.10 -6.27 -4.01
CA LYS A 230 3.38 -5.74 -2.84
C LYS A 230 3.22 -6.85 -1.82
N GLY A 231 3.26 -6.47 -0.55
CA GLY A 231 2.98 -7.38 0.55
C GLY A 231 2.40 -6.61 1.71
N ARG A 232 1.35 -7.14 2.32
CA ARG A 232 0.63 -6.51 3.42
C ARG A 232 0.26 -7.59 4.42
N ASN A 233 0.45 -7.31 5.70
CA ASN A 233 -0.02 -8.17 6.78
C ASN A 233 -0.80 -7.31 7.79
N PRO A 234 -2.10 -7.58 8.03
CA PRO A 234 -2.96 -8.56 7.34
C PRO A 234 -3.08 -8.34 5.81
N ALA A 235 -3.33 -9.40 5.05
CA ALA A 235 -3.32 -9.38 3.58
C ALA A 235 -4.69 -9.09 2.93
N SER A 236 -5.80 -9.37 3.63
CA SER A 236 -7.17 -9.03 3.21
C SER A 236 -8.12 -9.12 4.42
N GLY A 237 -9.32 -8.54 4.31
CA GLY A 237 -10.43 -8.78 5.25
C GLY A 237 -10.18 -8.52 6.74
N GLY A 238 -9.21 -7.65 7.08
CA GLY A 238 -8.64 -7.51 8.44
C GLY A 238 -9.66 -7.43 9.57
N TYR A 239 -9.36 -8.11 10.69
CA TYR A 239 -10.32 -8.48 11.72
C TYR A 239 -11.14 -7.27 12.23
N SER A 240 -12.45 -7.28 11.99
CA SER A 240 -13.33 -6.21 12.48
C SER A 240 -13.42 -6.25 14.01
N LEU A 241 -12.78 -5.30 14.70
CA LEU A 241 -12.55 -5.35 16.14
C LEU A 241 -13.78 -4.90 16.95
N TYR A 242 -14.89 -5.64 16.87
CA TYR A 242 -16.17 -5.36 17.55
C TYR A 242 -16.42 -6.18 18.82
N GLY A 243 -17.02 -5.59 19.85
CA GLY A 243 -17.35 -6.35 21.06
C GLY A 243 -18.06 -5.61 22.18
N SER A 244 -18.75 -6.42 22.98
CA SER A 244 -19.79 -6.12 23.97
C SER A 244 -19.95 -7.41 24.83
N ALA A 245 -20.83 -7.61 25.81
CA ALA A 245 -21.94 -6.81 26.36
C ALA A 245 -21.98 -7.00 27.88
N HIS A 246 -22.59 -6.06 28.63
CA HIS A 246 -22.31 -5.73 30.06
C HIS A 246 -20.99 -4.99 30.33
N LEU A 247 -20.09 -4.88 29.35
CA LEU A 247 -18.71 -5.30 29.62
C LEU A 247 -17.59 -4.26 29.57
N SER A 248 -17.85 -2.95 29.41
CA SER A 248 -16.78 -1.94 29.35
C SER A 248 -15.82 -2.20 28.16
N SER A 249 -16.19 -1.74 26.96
CA SER A 249 -15.78 -2.29 25.66
C SER A 249 -14.98 -1.37 24.70
N ARG A 250 -13.95 -1.89 24.02
CA ARG A 250 -13.62 -1.78 22.55
C ARG A 250 -13.79 -0.40 21.83
N SER A 251 -13.79 -0.20 20.50
CA SER A 251 -13.92 -1.02 19.26
C SER A 251 -12.96 -0.53 18.15
N GLY A 252 -12.67 -1.30 17.10
CA GLY A 252 -11.62 -0.97 16.09
C GLY A 252 -11.77 -1.52 14.66
N TRP A 253 -10.66 -1.52 13.91
CA TRP A 253 -10.36 -2.28 12.69
C TRP A 253 -8.83 -2.38 12.51
N ASN A 254 -8.28 -3.60 12.37
CA ASN A 254 -6.88 -3.83 12.00
C ASN A 254 -6.81 -4.43 10.60
N GLY A 255 -6.85 -3.53 9.63
CA GLY A 255 -7.16 -3.82 8.25
C GLY A 255 -6.05 -4.46 7.46
N GLU A 256 -6.11 -4.24 6.15
CA GLU A 256 -5.03 -4.61 5.25
C GLU A 256 -3.78 -3.74 5.53
N GLY A 257 -2.68 -4.42 5.86
CA GLY A 257 -1.35 -3.87 6.10
C GLY A 257 -1.22 -2.97 7.34
N ALA A 258 -0.39 -1.93 7.25
CA ALA A 258 -0.10 -1.00 8.35
C ALA A 258 -1.25 0.01 8.61
N LYS A 259 -2.47 -0.46 8.88
CA LYS A 259 -3.66 0.36 9.20
C LYS A 259 -4.39 -0.16 10.43
N HIS A 260 -4.49 0.68 11.45
CA HIS A 260 -5.25 0.39 12.67
C HIS A 260 -6.15 1.56 13.05
N TRP A 261 -7.42 1.27 13.33
CA TRP A 261 -8.28 2.07 14.19
C TRP A 261 -8.56 1.22 15.42
N MET A 262 -8.44 1.74 16.64
CA MET A 262 -8.88 0.97 17.80
C MET A 262 -9.19 1.86 18.99
N THR A 263 -10.27 1.53 19.69
CA THR A 263 -10.71 2.20 20.91
C THR A 263 -10.84 1.16 22.03
N SER A 264 -10.87 1.60 23.28
CA SER A 264 -11.24 0.81 24.45
C SER A 264 -11.89 1.73 25.50
N TYR A 265 -13.15 1.48 25.85
CA TYR A 265 -13.93 2.20 26.86
C TYR A 265 -14.10 1.37 28.14
N ALA A 266 -14.07 1.97 29.34
CA ALA A 266 -14.40 1.27 30.57
C ALA A 266 -15.19 2.13 31.56
N GLN A 267 -16.24 1.58 32.16
CA GLN A 267 -17.16 2.30 33.05
C GLN A 267 -17.29 1.62 34.42
N GLY A 268 -16.91 2.34 35.48
CA GLY A 268 -17.28 1.98 36.85
C GLY A 268 -18.75 2.27 37.16
N LYS A 269 -19.38 1.49 38.05
CA LYS A 269 -20.74 1.79 38.54
C LYS A 269 -20.83 2.08 40.03
N PHE A 270 -19.91 1.58 40.86
CA PHE A 270 -19.86 1.82 42.30
C PHE A 270 -18.43 1.73 42.86
N LEU A 271 -18.23 2.28 44.06
CA LEU A 271 -17.00 2.25 44.91
C LEU A 271 -16.19 0.94 44.88
N SER A 272 -16.87 -0.19 44.68
CA SER A 272 -16.37 -1.56 44.76
C SER A 272 -16.08 -2.25 43.42
N SER A 273 -16.48 -1.70 42.26
CA SER A 273 -16.24 -2.35 40.95
C SER A 273 -15.27 -1.56 40.07
N VAL A 274 -14.10 -2.16 39.79
CA VAL A 274 -13.16 -1.69 38.77
C VAL A 274 -13.43 -2.49 37.50
N HIS A 275 -13.67 -1.79 36.40
CA HIS A 275 -13.74 -2.39 35.07
C HIS A 275 -12.51 -1.99 34.28
N GLU A 276 -11.86 -2.95 33.64
CA GLU A 276 -10.67 -2.75 32.81
C GLU A 276 -10.87 -3.44 31.46
N ILE A 277 -10.40 -2.79 30.40
CA ILE A 277 -10.22 -3.38 29.09
C ILE A 277 -8.94 -2.88 28.44
N SER A 278 -8.33 -3.72 27.60
CA SER A 278 -7.21 -3.36 26.75
C SER A 278 -7.25 -4.13 25.43
N GLY A 279 -6.42 -3.70 24.49
CA GLY A 279 -6.20 -4.37 23.21
C GLY A 279 -4.95 -3.83 22.52
N SER A 280 -4.37 -4.63 21.62
CA SER A 280 -3.30 -4.23 20.71
C SER A 280 -3.65 -4.62 19.27
N ALA A 281 -3.06 -3.93 18.30
CA ALA A 281 -3.16 -4.27 16.89
C ALA A 281 -1.84 -3.98 16.14
N ASP A 282 -1.44 -4.91 15.29
CA ASP A 282 -0.16 -4.92 14.58
C ASP A 282 -0.39 -5.07 13.07
N GLY A 283 0.44 -4.41 12.27
CA GLY A 283 0.38 -4.56 10.81
C GLY A 283 1.59 -3.98 10.09
N ASN A 284 1.86 -4.50 8.89
CA ASN A 284 2.92 -4.03 8.02
C ASN A 284 2.44 -3.85 6.57
N SER A 285 2.97 -2.85 5.88
CA SER A 285 2.84 -2.67 4.44
C SER A 285 4.25 -2.64 3.86
N ASN A 286 4.52 -3.50 2.88
CA ASN A 286 5.74 -3.49 2.10
C ASN A 286 5.45 -3.19 0.63
N LEU A 287 6.39 -2.48 0.00
CA LEU A 287 6.35 -2.12 -1.40
C LEU A 287 7.76 -2.24 -1.95
N THR A 288 7.95 -3.11 -2.93
CA THR A 288 9.22 -3.30 -3.63
C THR A 288 9.05 -2.92 -5.09
N LEU A 289 9.97 -2.14 -5.62
CA LEU A 289 10.11 -1.88 -7.05
C LEU A 289 11.50 -2.34 -7.49
N ARG A 290 11.58 -3.07 -8.59
CA ARG A 290 12.85 -3.55 -9.17
C ARG A 290 12.83 -3.54 -10.68
N LEU A 291 14.01 -3.44 -11.28
CA LEU A 291 14.22 -3.71 -12.70
C LEU A 291 14.70 -5.16 -12.85
N SER A 292 13.86 -6.02 -13.43
CA SER A 292 14.16 -7.44 -13.62
C SER A 292 14.52 -7.69 -15.07
N CYS A 293 15.77 -8.11 -15.32
CA CYS A 293 16.31 -8.37 -16.65
C CYS A 293 16.54 -9.87 -16.86
N SER A 294 16.11 -10.39 -18.02
CA SER A 294 16.25 -11.80 -18.40
C SER A 294 16.38 -11.95 -19.92
N GLN A 295 16.97 -13.05 -20.37
CA GLN A 295 16.98 -13.40 -21.80
C GLN A 295 15.77 -14.29 -22.10
N LEU A 296 14.88 -13.86 -22.99
CA LEU A 296 13.85 -14.76 -23.51
C LEU A 296 14.51 -15.79 -24.43
N LEU A 297 14.41 -17.07 -24.11
CA LEU A 297 14.99 -18.16 -24.90
C LEU A 297 13.99 -18.63 -25.97
N TYR A 298 12.76 -18.88 -25.55
CA TYR A 298 11.61 -19.20 -26.40
C TYR A 298 10.32 -19.05 -25.60
N THR A 299 9.17 -19.22 -26.25
CA THR A 299 7.84 -19.20 -25.64
C THR A 299 7.12 -20.54 -25.82
N ILE A 300 6.22 -20.86 -24.89
CA ILE A 300 5.28 -21.99 -24.98
C ILE A 300 3.87 -21.41 -25.02
N ASP A 301 3.11 -21.75 -26.04
CA ASP A 301 1.73 -21.30 -26.20
C ASP A 301 0.79 -22.19 -25.38
N LYS A 302 0.01 -21.62 -24.45
CA LYS A 302 -0.98 -22.34 -23.65
C LYS A 302 -2.36 -21.69 -23.77
N TRP A 303 -3.39 -22.52 -23.87
CA TRP A 303 -4.78 -22.11 -23.81
C TRP A 303 -5.36 -22.41 -22.43
N VAL A 304 -6.01 -21.43 -21.82
CA VAL A 304 -6.62 -21.53 -20.48
C VAL A 304 -8.07 -21.07 -20.56
N THR A 305 -8.99 -21.87 -20.03
CA THR A 305 -10.41 -21.52 -19.92
C THR A 305 -10.64 -20.72 -18.64
N VAL A 306 -11.05 -19.47 -18.79
CA VAL A 306 -11.39 -18.58 -17.69
C VAL A 306 -12.91 -18.54 -17.54
N PHE A 307 -13.40 -18.83 -16.35
CA PHE A 307 -14.79 -18.62 -15.94
C PHE A 307 -14.95 -17.16 -15.51
N ASN A 308 -15.74 -16.41 -16.26
CA ASN A 308 -16.04 -15.02 -15.96
C ASN A 308 -17.12 -14.92 -14.88
N PRO A 309 -17.18 -13.81 -14.11
CA PRO A 309 -18.21 -13.62 -13.08
C PRO A 309 -19.64 -13.72 -13.64
N ASP A 310 -19.89 -13.28 -14.88
CA ASP A 310 -21.21 -13.36 -15.52
C ASP A 310 -21.64 -14.78 -15.93
N GLY A 311 -20.84 -15.81 -15.62
CA GLY A 311 -21.09 -17.21 -15.96
C GLY A 311 -20.68 -17.58 -17.39
N SER A 312 -20.13 -16.65 -18.18
CA SER A 312 -19.52 -16.96 -19.46
C SER A 312 -18.14 -17.62 -19.31
N MET A 313 -17.68 -18.30 -20.36
CA MET A 313 -16.34 -18.89 -20.43
C MET A 313 -15.56 -18.25 -21.58
N THR A 314 -14.35 -17.76 -21.31
CA THR A 314 -13.41 -17.28 -22.33
C THR A 314 -12.17 -18.17 -22.37
N THR A 315 -11.81 -18.68 -23.55
CA THR A 315 -10.50 -19.33 -23.73
C THR A 315 -9.43 -18.29 -24.02
N LEU A 316 -8.57 -18.03 -23.04
CA LEU A 316 -7.45 -17.11 -23.15
C LEU A 316 -6.21 -17.80 -23.72
N HIS A 317 -5.55 -17.15 -24.67
CA HIS A 317 -4.21 -17.53 -25.12
C HIS A 317 -3.14 -16.88 -24.24
N ILE A 318 -2.35 -17.69 -23.55
CA ILE A 318 -1.26 -17.24 -22.67
C ILE A 318 0.07 -17.71 -23.24
N VAL A 319 0.91 -16.73 -23.60
CA VAL A 319 2.28 -16.95 -24.04
C VAL A 319 3.16 -17.11 -22.80
N GLN A 320 3.64 -18.33 -22.54
CA GLN A 320 4.48 -18.66 -21.39
C GLN A 320 5.95 -18.46 -21.76
N PRO A 321 6.70 -17.56 -21.09
CA PRO A 321 8.09 -17.32 -21.41
C PRO A 321 9.01 -18.33 -20.71
N VAL A 322 9.97 -18.88 -21.47
CA VAL A 322 11.10 -19.62 -20.92
C VAL A 322 12.32 -18.71 -20.96
N TYR A 323 12.84 -18.39 -19.77
CA TYR A 323 13.92 -17.42 -19.59
C TYR A 323 15.26 -18.08 -19.31
N GLY A 324 16.34 -17.41 -19.72
CA GLY A 324 17.69 -17.63 -19.22
C GLY A 324 18.21 -16.38 -18.52
N THR A 325 19.32 -16.51 -17.81
CA THR A 325 20.02 -15.35 -17.24
C THR A 325 20.55 -14.41 -18.29
N CYS A 326 20.62 -13.13 -17.94
CA CYS A 326 21.19 -12.11 -18.83
C CYS A 326 21.82 -10.98 -18.02
N THR A 327 23.10 -10.69 -18.29
CA THR A 327 23.80 -9.57 -17.66
C THR A 327 23.50 -8.28 -18.42
N SER A 328 22.50 -7.53 -17.94
CA SER A 328 22.17 -6.23 -18.49
C SER A 328 23.11 -5.15 -17.95
N PRO A 329 23.60 -4.20 -18.77
CA PRO A 329 24.30 -3.00 -18.30
C PRO A 329 23.35 -1.95 -17.69
N CYS A 330 22.03 -2.20 -17.70
CA CYS A 330 21.04 -1.30 -17.13
C CYS A 330 21.32 -1.00 -15.65
N GLN A 331 21.36 0.28 -15.31
CA GLN A 331 21.43 0.74 -13.93
C GLN A 331 20.07 1.31 -13.53
N ALA A 332 19.51 0.81 -12.44
CA ALA A 332 18.30 1.34 -11.84
C ALA A 332 18.65 2.19 -10.61
N ARG A 333 18.05 3.38 -10.52
CA ARG A 333 18.01 4.21 -9.31
C ARG A 333 16.59 4.19 -8.78
N PHE A 334 16.46 4.17 -7.46
CA PHE A 334 15.19 4.18 -6.75
C PHE A 334 15.22 5.27 -5.68
N ASP A 335 14.31 6.24 -5.80
CA ASP A 335 14.09 7.31 -4.84
C ASP A 335 12.85 6.97 -4.01
N HIS A 336 12.95 7.09 -2.69
CA HIS A 336 11.91 6.70 -1.74
C HIS A 336 11.30 7.88 -0.98
N GLN A 337 10.00 7.80 -0.72
CA GLN A 337 9.28 8.62 0.25
C GLN A 337 8.48 7.71 1.19
N GLY A 338 8.77 7.80 2.49
CA GLY A 338 7.99 7.17 3.55
C GLY A 338 7.40 8.24 4.47
N ARG A 339 6.12 8.11 4.84
CA ARG A 339 5.48 8.96 5.86
C ARG A 339 4.72 8.08 6.83
N ILE A 340 4.78 8.44 8.11
CA ILE A 340 4.00 7.82 9.18
C ILE A 340 3.34 8.94 10.00
N THR A 341 2.09 8.73 10.37
CA THR A 341 1.32 9.62 11.26
C THR A 341 0.61 8.77 12.31
N GLY A 342 0.98 8.93 13.58
CA GLY A 342 0.23 8.35 14.71
C GLY A 342 -0.68 9.39 15.38
N ARG A 343 -1.86 8.95 15.80
CA ARG A 343 -2.77 9.71 16.69
C ARG A 343 -3.16 8.87 17.89
N THR A 344 -3.15 9.49 19.07
CA THR A 344 -3.59 8.86 20.31
C THR A 344 -4.50 9.79 21.10
N TYR A 345 -5.60 9.23 21.59
CA TYR A 345 -6.64 9.96 22.30
C TYR A 345 -6.97 9.25 23.61
N ILE A 346 -7.14 10.02 24.68
CA ILE A 346 -7.62 9.52 25.97
C ILE A 346 -8.65 10.44 26.59
N ASN A 347 -9.68 9.86 27.20
CA ASN A 347 -10.67 10.56 28.00
C ASN A 347 -10.89 9.81 29.32
N GLY A 348 -11.04 10.53 30.42
CA GLY A 348 -11.37 9.97 31.72
C GLY A 348 -11.28 11.04 32.78
N ASP A 349 -12.26 11.09 33.68
CA ASP A 349 -12.21 12.04 34.79
C ASP A 349 -10.98 11.75 35.67
N ASN A 350 -10.28 12.81 36.10
CA ASN A 350 -9.03 12.77 36.87
C ASN A 350 -9.20 12.24 38.32
N ARG A 351 -10.31 11.54 38.61
CA ARG A 351 -10.59 10.97 39.93
C ARG A 351 -9.70 9.74 40.21
N PRO A 352 -9.29 9.53 41.48
CA PRO A 352 -8.40 8.43 41.85
C PRO A 352 -8.95 7.03 41.49
N GLY A 353 -8.43 6.43 40.41
CA GLY A 353 -8.78 5.07 39.97
C GLY A 353 -9.49 4.97 38.62
N ASN A 354 -9.77 6.09 37.95
CA ASN A 354 -9.97 6.07 36.49
C ASN A 354 -8.58 6.23 35.81
N ARG A 355 -8.33 5.50 34.71
CA ARG A 355 -7.06 5.61 33.94
C ARG A 355 -7.28 5.23 32.49
N ALA A 356 -6.67 5.96 31.58
CA ALA A 356 -6.57 5.61 30.16
C ALA A 356 -5.10 5.66 29.70
N ILE A 357 -4.74 4.80 28.74
CA ILE A 357 -3.43 4.75 28.08
C ILE A 357 -3.69 4.49 26.60
N ALA A 358 -3.07 5.29 25.74
CA ALA A 358 -3.05 5.08 24.30
C ALA A 358 -1.60 5.25 23.79
N GLU A 359 -1.14 4.31 22.98
CA GLU A 359 0.20 4.29 22.39
C GLU A 359 0.09 3.84 20.92
N GLU A 360 0.62 4.65 20.01
CA GLU A 360 0.77 4.30 18.59
C GLU A 360 2.25 4.39 18.23
N THR A 361 2.78 3.33 17.63
CA THR A 361 4.16 3.26 17.16
C THR A 361 4.20 2.91 15.69
N GLY A 362 5.13 3.50 14.96
CA GLY A 362 5.34 3.22 13.55
C GLY A 362 6.79 3.34 13.14
N ARG A 363 7.25 2.43 12.29
CA ARG A 363 8.61 2.38 11.76
C ARG A 363 8.56 2.35 10.25
N TYR A 364 9.46 3.10 9.61
CA TYR A 364 9.69 2.98 8.18
C TYR A 364 11.15 2.66 7.91
N SER A 365 11.36 1.62 7.11
CA SER A 365 12.67 1.16 6.65
C SER A 365 12.74 1.11 5.13
N VAL A 366 13.96 1.26 4.62
CA VAL A 366 14.30 1.11 3.21
C VAL A 366 15.41 0.07 3.10
N ASP A 367 15.19 -0.97 2.31
CA ASP A 367 16.06 -2.17 2.19
C ASP A 367 16.52 -2.72 3.56
N GLY A 368 15.59 -2.78 4.53
CA GLY A 368 15.83 -3.25 5.89
C GLY A 368 16.48 -2.23 6.83
N VAL A 369 16.96 -1.09 6.35
CA VAL A 369 17.55 -0.01 7.17
C VAL A 369 16.46 0.94 7.65
N TYR A 370 16.27 1.04 8.97
CA TYR A 370 15.32 1.99 9.57
C TYR A 370 15.71 3.44 9.25
N GLN A 371 14.83 4.15 8.53
CA GLN A 371 14.96 5.57 8.23
C GLN A 371 14.15 6.44 9.20
N LEU A 372 13.09 5.86 9.78
CA LEU A 372 12.17 6.54 10.69
C LEU A 372 11.68 5.57 11.77
N ASN A 373 11.72 6.04 13.01
CA ASN A 373 10.98 5.45 14.12
C ASN A 373 10.09 6.53 14.74
N HIS A 374 8.86 6.18 15.06
CA HIS A 374 7.80 7.08 15.48
C HIS A 374 7.04 6.44 16.64
N THR A 375 6.81 7.22 17.70
CA THR A 375 6.06 6.80 18.88
C THR A 375 5.24 8.00 19.36
N VAL A 376 3.95 7.77 19.57
CA VAL A 376 3.00 8.74 20.10
C VAL A 376 2.33 8.09 21.30
N THR A 377 2.56 8.62 22.49
CA THR A 377 1.99 8.09 23.74
C THR A 377 1.16 9.14 24.44
N GLN A 378 0.16 8.69 25.20
CA GLN A 378 -0.65 9.54 26.06
C GLN A 378 -0.74 9.00 27.48
N GLY A 379 -0.53 9.91 28.44
CA GLY A 379 -0.67 9.66 29.87
C GLY A 379 -1.12 10.89 30.66
N GLY A 380 -1.67 11.92 29.99
CA GLY A 380 -2.10 13.15 30.65
C GLY A 380 -2.62 14.30 29.77
N SER A 381 -2.67 14.16 28.44
CA SER A 381 -3.37 15.11 27.56
C SER A 381 -4.41 14.38 26.70
N PHE A 382 -5.40 15.12 26.18
CA PHE A 382 -6.64 14.55 25.64
C PHE A 382 -6.47 13.91 24.24
N ASP A 383 -5.68 14.55 23.37
CA ASP A 383 -5.46 14.16 21.98
C ASP A 383 -4.04 14.55 21.57
N ASN A 384 -3.32 13.65 20.89
CA ASN A 384 -1.99 13.89 20.35
C ASN A 384 -1.92 13.35 18.93
N ILE A 385 -1.39 14.16 18.01
CA ILE A 385 -1.12 13.76 16.63
C ILE A 385 0.33 14.10 16.34
N ALA A 386 1.09 13.14 15.83
CA ALA A 386 2.42 13.40 15.32
C ALA A 386 2.59 12.79 13.94
N THR A 387 3.35 13.48 13.09
CA THR A 387 3.63 13.08 11.70
C THR A 387 5.13 13.18 11.46
N ARG A 388 5.70 12.22 10.74
CA ARG A 388 7.07 12.32 10.22
C ARG A 388 7.14 11.76 8.79
N THR A 389 7.84 12.49 7.93
CA THR A 389 8.16 12.11 6.55
C THR A 389 9.67 11.98 6.42
N VAL A 390 10.13 10.98 5.70
CA VAL A 390 11.55 10.78 5.35
C VAL A 390 11.69 10.42 3.88
N TYR A 391 12.85 10.74 3.32
CA TYR A 391 13.24 10.39 1.96
C TYR A 391 14.49 9.52 1.99
N GLY A 392 14.65 8.61 1.04
CA GLY A 392 15.75 7.66 1.02
C GLY A 392 16.03 7.09 -0.37
N TYR A 393 16.88 6.07 -0.40
CA TYR A 393 17.27 5.32 -1.59
C TYR A 393 17.24 3.83 -1.29
N GLY A 394 16.72 3.02 -2.20
CA GLY A 394 16.65 1.56 -2.08
C GLY A 394 15.52 0.96 -2.91
N SER A 395 15.41 -0.36 -3.00
CA SER A 395 14.38 -1.04 -3.81
C SER A 395 13.06 -1.28 -3.07
N THR A 396 13.13 -1.47 -1.76
CA THR A 396 12.00 -1.90 -0.92
C THR A 396 11.75 -0.90 0.21
N GLY A 397 10.52 -0.40 0.29
CA GLY A 397 10.03 0.43 1.39
C GLY A 397 9.07 -0.37 2.25
N ARG A 398 9.23 -0.34 3.57
CA ARG A 398 8.38 -1.08 4.51
C ARG A 398 7.95 -0.17 5.65
N VAL A 399 6.64 -0.12 5.90
CA VAL A 399 6.03 0.47 7.10
C VAL A 399 5.59 -0.66 8.02
N GLU A 400 5.91 -0.54 9.29
CA GLU A 400 5.41 -1.39 10.37
C GLU A 400 4.72 -0.49 11.39
N SER A 401 3.57 -0.91 11.93
CA SER A 401 2.84 -0.15 12.93
C SER A 401 2.21 -1.03 14.00
N HIS A 402 2.25 -0.56 15.24
CA HIS A 402 1.65 -1.21 16.40
C HIS A 402 0.92 -0.16 17.26
N GLY A 403 -0.37 -0.39 17.49
CA GLY A 403 -1.23 0.43 18.34
C GLY A 403 -1.72 -0.33 19.57
N TYR A 404 -1.75 0.33 20.72
CA TYR A 404 -2.17 -0.22 22.02
C TYR A 404 -3.11 0.74 22.76
N THR A 405 -4.21 0.20 23.30
CA THR A 405 -5.17 0.93 24.15
C THR A 405 -5.44 0.19 25.46
N ARG A 406 -5.60 0.95 26.55
CA ARG A 406 -6.11 0.46 27.84
C ARG A 406 -7.00 1.50 28.50
N ALA A 407 -8.15 1.08 29.02
CA ALA A 407 -9.04 1.91 29.82
C ALA A 407 -9.45 1.18 31.11
N VAL A 408 -9.47 1.93 32.21
CA VAL A 408 -9.84 1.48 33.56
C VAL A 408 -10.84 2.48 34.13
N GLY A 409 -12.07 2.03 34.39
CA GLY A 409 -13.14 2.82 34.98
C GLY A 409 -13.51 2.28 36.36
N ARG A 410 -13.46 3.13 37.39
CA ARG A 410 -13.85 2.78 38.77
C ARG A 410 -15.01 3.61 39.29
N TRP A 411 -15.01 4.90 38.99
CA TRP A 411 -16.04 5.84 39.45
C TRP A 411 -16.93 6.30 38.31
N GLU A 412 -16.32 6.50 37.14
CA GLU A 412 -16.95 6.98 35.92
C GLU A 412 -16.32 6.23 34.73
N SER A 413 -16.46 6.78 33.52
CA SER A 413 -15.87 6.22 32.31
C SER A 413 -14.42 6.66 32.09
N ALA A 414 -13.59 5.75 31.60
CA ALA A 414 -12.33 6.00 30.92
C ALA A 414 -12.42 5.50 29.46
N THR A 415 -11.68 6.10 28.54
CA THR A 415 -11.61 5.75 27.11
C THR A 415 -10.19 5.97 26.61
N ALA A 416 -9.68 5.07 25.79
CA ALA A 416 -8.44 5.22 25.03
C ALA A 416 -8.69 4.91 23.55
N SER A 417 -8.02 5.58 22.63
CA SER A 417 -8.08 5.32 21.20
C SER A 417 -6.73 5.57 20.51
N VAL A 418 -6.44 4.77 19.47
CA VAL A 418 -5.24 4.84 18.62
C VAL A 418 -5.64 4.79 17.15
N ASN A 419 -5.04 5.64 16.34
CA ASN A 419 -5.27 5.74 14.90
C ASN A 419 -3.94 5.96 14.17
N ASN A 420 -3.82 5.49 12.93
CA ASN A 420 -2.57 5.53 12.17
C ASN A 420 -2.78 6.04 10.74
N GLY A 421 -1.69 6.44 10.09
CA GLY A 421 -1.62 6.64 8.65
C GLY A 421 -0.20 6.52 8.11
N HIS A 422 -0.08 6.08 6.86
CA HIS A 422 1.20 5.88 6.19
C HIS A 422 1.14 6.25 4.70
N THR A 423 2.27 6.65 4.13
CA THR A 423 2.53 6.56 2.68
C THR A 423 3.82 5.79 2.42
N LEU A 424 3.80 5.04 1.33
CA LEU A 424 4.92 4.44 0.64
C LEU A 424 4.89 4.96 -0.79
N ALA A 425 5.96 5.59 -1.25
CA ALA A 425 6.09 5.94 -2.66
C ALA A 425 7.53 5.68 -3.12
N ILE A 426 7.64 5.03 -4.28
CA ILE A 426 8.91 4.72 -4.93
C ILE A 426 8.85 5.29 -6.33
N HIS A 427 9.83 6.13 -6.62
CA HIS A 427 10.17 6.57 -7.96
C HIS A 427 11.38 5.76 -8.43
N ALA A 428 11.39 5.27 -9.67
CA ALA A 428 12.58 4.63 -10.22
C ALA A 428 12.90 5.10 -11.63
N THR A 429 14.20 5.20 -11.91
CA THR A 429 14.75 5.51 -13.22
C THR A 429 15.70 4.40 -13.68
N ALA A 430 15.64 4.05 -14.97
CA ALA A 430 16.54 3.10 -15.61
C ALA A 430 17.41 3.79 -16.67
N SER A 431 18.72 3.61 -16.54
CA SER A 431 19.69 3.97 -17.58
C SER A 431 19.98 2.74 -18.44
N CYS A 432 19.19 2.57 -19.50
CA CYS A 432 19.28 1.49 -20.47
C CYS A 432 19.46 2.04 -21.90
N MET A 433 20.11 1.30 -22.80
CA MET A 433 20.32 1.76 -24.19
C MET A 433 19.02 1.89 -25.01
N ALA A 434 17.97 1.14 -24.69
CA ALA A 434 16.73 1.09 -25.48
C ALA A 434 15.49 0.71 -24.65
N ASP A 435 15.18 1.50 -23.62
CA ASP A 435 13.96 1.34 -22.80
C ASP A 435 12.98 2.52 -23.02
N PRO A 436 11.71 2.28 -23.38
CA PRO A 436 10.67 3.31 -23.42
C PRO A 436 10.17 3.73 -22.03
N TYR A 437 10.25 2.87 -21.01
CA TYR A 437 9.80 3.12 -19.64
C TYR A 437 10.98 3.53 -18.75
N LYS A 438 11.72 4.58 -19.16
CA LYS A 438 12.91 5.05 -18.42
C LYS A 438 12.65 5.49 -16.99
N GLU A 439 11.40 5.78 -16.66
CA GLU A 439 10.97 6.40 -15.41
C GLU A 439 9.59 5.85 -15.04
N VAL A 440 9.44 5.34 -13.81
CA VAL A 440 8.20 4.74 -13.31
C VAL A 440 7.95 5.10 -11.85
N ALA A 441 6.67 5.05 -11.45
CA ALA A 441 6.21 5.30 -10.10
C ALA A 441 5.42 4.10 -9.55
N THR A 442 5.53 3.86 -8.25
CA THR A 442 4.58 3.04 -7.48
C THR A 442 4.31 3.67 -6.12
N TRP A 443 3.08 3.54 -5.63
CA TRP A 443 2.68 4.07 -4.33
C TRP A 443 1.56 3.29 -3.65
N ASP A 444 1.64 3.24 -2.32
CA ASP A 444 0.60 2.78 -1.41
C ASP A 444 0.37 3.84 -0.31
N PHE A 445 -0.86 3.94 0.18
CA PHE A 445 -1.17 4.75 1.36
C PHE A 445 -2.45 4.35 2.07
N GLY A 446 -2.43 4.61 3.37
CA GLY A 446 -3.54 4.32 4.25
C GLY A 446 -3.64 5.35 5.37
N THR A 447 -4.85 5.61 5.83
CA THR A 447 -5.05 6.18 7.15
C THR A 447 -6.41 5.76 7.69
N THR A 448 -6.52 5.79 9.00
CA THR A 448 -7.77 5.66 9.74
C THR A 448 -8.18 6.96 10.43
N ILE A 449 -7.36 8.03 10.38
CA ILE A 449 -7.51 9.23 11.23
C ILE A 449 -8.70 10.10 10.81
N ASP A 450 -8.63 10.77 9.65
CA ASP A 450 -9.69 11.63 9.10
C ASP A 450 -9.44 11.96 7.60
N TYR A 451 -10.35 12.73 6.98
CA TYR A 451 -10.24 13.12 5.56
C TYR A 451 -9.09 14.10 5.30
N THR A 452 -8.83 15.01 6.22
CA THR A 452 -7.75 16.00 6.09
C THR A 452 -6.40 15.30 6.08
N HIS A 453 -6.25 14.25 6.89
CA HIS A 453 -5.12 13.34 6.87
C HIS A 453 -5.07 12.53 5.57
N TYR A 454 -6.17 11.93 5.10
CA TYR A 454 -6.22 11.22 3.82
C TYR A 454 -5.73 12.11 2.66
N GLU A 455 -6.26 13.32 2.53
CA GLU A 455 -5.79 14.30 1.54
C GLU A 455 -4.33 14.72 1.77
N SER A 456 -3.92 14.96 3.02
CA SER A 456 -2.51 15.26 3.34
C SER A 456 -1.55 14.14 2.89
N LEU A 457 -1.96 12.87 2.99
CA LEU A 457 -1.18 11.74 2.48
C LEU A 457 -1.18 11.71 0.94
N ARG A 458 -2.32 11.91 0.28
CA ARG A 458 -2.41 12.04 -1.19
C ARG A 458 -1.53 13.17 -1.73
N GLN A 459 -1.56 14.34 -1.08
CA GLN A 459 -0.73 15.49 -1.46
C GLN A 459 0.75 15.25 -1.18
N THR A 460 1.11 14.40 -0.20
CA THR A 460 2.51 13.97 0.01
C THR A 460 2.99 13.17 -1.19
N ILE A 461 2.19 12.19 -1.66
CA ILE A 461 2.50 11.38 -2.84
C ILE A 461 2.56 12.23 -4.11
N LYS A 462 1.57 13.11 -4.34
CA LYS A 462 1.55 14.04 -5.47
C LYS A 462 2.79 14.94 -5.47
N SER A 463 3.13 15.54 -4.33
CA SER A 463 4.31 16.41 -4.20
C SER A 463 5.63 15.66 -4.45
N PHE A 464 5.72 14.40 -4.00
CA PHE A 464 6.88 13.56 -4.24
C PHE A 464 7.08 13.26 -5.73
N PHE A 465 6.04 12.88 -6.46
CA PHE A 465 6.17 12.57 -7.89
C PHE A 465 6.22 13.81 -8.79
N TRP A 466 5.71 14.96 -8.34
CA TRP A 466 5.72 16.21 -9.09
C TRP A 466 7.13 16.72 -9.43
N GLN A 467 8.16 16.39 -8.63
CA GLN A 467 9.55 16.77 -8.92
C GLN A 467 10.11 16.11 -10.19
N TRP A 468 9.47 15.03 -10.68
CA TRP A 468 9.75 14.35 -11.96
C TRP A 468 8.63 14.55 -12.99
N TYR A 469 7.66 15.44 -12.73
CA TYR A 469 6.49 15.68 -13.59
C TYR A 469 5.62 14.45 -13.86
N ILE A 470 5.70 13.40 -13.04
CA ILE A 470 4.88 12.19 -13.19
C ILE A 470 3.48 12.48 -12.63
N PRO A 471 2.41 12.52 -13.46
CA PRO A 471 1.06 12.75 -12.98
C PRO A 471 0.56 11.49 -12.26
N VAL A 472 0.23 11.62 -10.97
CA VAL A 472 -0.33 10.54 -10.17
C VAL A 472 -1.70 10.95 -9.60
N ASN A 473 -2.62 9.99 -9.57
CA ASN A 473 -3.89 10.11 -8.87
C ASN A 473 -3.97 9.06 -7.75
N PRO A 474 -3.21 9.25 -6.64
CA PRO A 474 -3.45 8.53 -5.39
C PRO A 474 -4.87 8.78 -4.89
#